data_AF-W2T8H5-F1
#
_entry.id   AF-W2T8H5-F1
#
_cell.length_a   1.000
_cell.length_b   1.000
_cell.length_c   1.000
_cell.angle_alpha   90.00
_cell.angle_beta   90.00
_cell.angle_gamma   90.00
#
_symmetry.space_group_name_H-M   'P 1'
#
loop_
_entity.id
_entity.type
_entity.pdbx_description
1 polymer ?
#
loop_
_entity_poly.entity_id
_entity_poly.type
_entity_poly.pdbx_seq_one_letter_code
_entity_poly.pdbx_strand_id
1 'polypeptide(L)'
;MNEVDIVPSDDIWSLCERLRVEKLLISSEVSCLQQLHDEIYRKFLQLGLQSWNSKQHQLLLQRLVSSHSCVSQDNCCALSAQLNSAEVEEAYSFLRRLGHHHSLFAKCLSLLFSSPLCTAELLHAVGPNQEISSDESIHAVFGLLYGNCVFPTDEKAVLETLSCLIRVQLLSHSNPRLIIRKGTAAFPRLYKLYSESLYAVKIFLTAALHDSVMLVLCQDEVFLDIDPTKSPLRFPSADRVRRFGDDPTSAQYHKKMAVHRKLIVERLVLLTHSFIKGICDAISCFPLGLIWLVQQLNSALTDIKRLSANEVATFISFAGLICTDLIVTNLLCPAIINPETIGIISDTPISHIARFNLMQIGQIIQTLALSRHETPQPHFQVFISHFKDVCRGMFFPSCFLELIQRH
;
A
#
# COMPACT_ATOMS: atom_id res chain seq x y z
N MET A 1 -24.76 -26.69 79.59
CA MET A 1 -23.90 -25.62 79.01
C MET A 1 -22.60 -26.30 78.64
N ASN A 2 -22.27 -26.57 77.39
CA ASN A 2 -22.58 -25.82 76.18
C ASN A 2 -22.92 -26.71 74.99
N GLU A 3 -23.72 -26.11 74.12
CA GLU A 3 -24.30 -26.63 72.88
C GLU A 3 -23.22 -27.19 71.96
N VAL A 4 -23.47 -28.41 71.49
CA VAL A 4 -22.90 -28.92 70.26
C VAL A 4 -23.80 -28.36 69.16
N ASP A 5 -23.32 -27.33 68.46
CA ASP A 5 -23.96 -26.80 67.26
C ASP A 5 -24.00 -27.91 66.20
N ILE A 6 -25.12 -28.64 66.17
CA ILE A 6 -25.48 -29.52 65.08
C ILE A 6 -25.81 -28.59 63.91
N VAL A 7 -24.86 -28.40 62.99
CA VAL A 7 -25.13 -27.76 61.70
C VAL A 7 -26.31 -28.53 61.07
N PRO A 8 -27.44 -27.88 60.79
CA PRO A 8 -28.63 -28.58 60.35
C PRO A 8 -28.35 -29.21 58.98
N SER A 9 -28.61 -30.51 58.85
CA SER A 9 -28.44 -31.28 57.61
C SER A 9 -29.13 -30.64 56.39
N ASP A 10 -30.16 -29.83 56.65
CA ASP A 10 -30.90 -29.06 55.64
C ASP A 10 -30.05 -27.97 54.97
N ASP A 11 -29.09 -27.36 55.68
CA ASP A 11 -28.22 -26.33 55.10
C ASP A 11 -27.23 -26.94 54.10
N ILE A 12 -26.67 -28.11 54.42
CA ILE A 12 -25.77 -28.84 53.52
C ILE A 12 -26.53 -29.36 52.29
N TRP A 13 -27.75 -29.87 52.48
CA TRP A 13 -28.59 -30.31 51.38
C TRP A 13 -28.99 -29.14 50.44
N SER A 14 -29.36 -27.99 51.01
CA SER A 14 -29.68 -26.77 50.24
C SER A 14 -28.48 -26.26 49.44
N LEU A 15 -27.26 -26.38 49.99
CA LEU A 15 -26.03 -26.00 49.31
C LEU A 15 -25.73 -26.96 48.16
N CYS A 16 -25.86 -28.28 48.37
CA CYS A 16 -25.70 -29.28 47.32
C CYS A 16 -26.66 -29.05 46.15
N GLU A 17 -27.92 -28.73 46.43
CA GLU A 17 -28.90 -28.46 45.37
C GLU A 17 -28.60 -27.15 44.64
N ARG A 18 -28.18 -26.09 45.35
CA ARG A 18 -27.72 -24.85 44.73
C ARG A 18 -26.51 -25.06 43.81
N LEU A 19 -25.50 -25.80 44.27
CA LEU A 19 -24.31 -26.12 43.46
C LEU A 19 -24.67 -26.97 42.24
N ARG A 20 -25.67 -27.86 42.35
CA ARG A 20 -26.17 -28.65 41.22
C ARG A 20 -26.84 -27.77 40.17
N VAL A 21 -27.69 -26.84 40.61
CA VAL A 21 -28.34 -25.86 39.73
C VAL A 21 -27.31 -24.94 39.08
N GLU A 22 -26.35 -24.41 39.84
CA GLU A 22 -25.26 -23.59 39.30
C GLU A 22 -24.41 -24.35 38.29
N LYS A 23 -24.06 -25.62 38.56
CA LYS A 23 -23.32 -26.45 37.60
C LYS A 23 -24.09 -26.64 36.30
N LEU A 24 -25.40 -26.87 36.37
CA LEU A 24 -26.25 -26.99 35.19
C LEU A 24 -26.30 -25.69 34.40
N LEU A 25 -26.47 -24.56 35.09
CA LEU A 25 -26.48 -23.23 34.49
C LEU A 25 -25.14 -22.92 33.81
N ILE A 26 -24.01 -23.16 34.49
CA ILE A 26 -22.67 -22.98 33.92
C ILE A 26 -22.49 -23.88 32.69
N SER A 27 -22.95 -25.13 32.76
CA SER A 27 -22.85 -26.06 31.61
C SER A 27 -23.66 -25.56 30.42
N SER A 28 -24.88 -25.04 30.65
CA SER A 28 -25.70 -24.46 29.57
C SER A 28 -25.08 -23.19 28.98
N GLU A 29 -24.52 -22.31 29.82
CA GLU A 29 -23.84 -21.10 29.37
C GLU A 29 -22.59 -21.44 28.54
N VAL A 30 -21.79 -22.41 28.98
CA VAL A 30 -20.61 -22.89 28.24
C VAL A 30 -21.03 -23.47 26.88
N SER A 31 -22.08 -24.29 26.82
CA SER A 31 -22.58 -24.82 25.55
C SER A 31 -23.12 -23.72 24.63
N CYS A 32 -23.81 -22.72 25.19
CA CYS A 32 -24.30 -21.56 24.43
C CYS A 32 -23.13 -20.75 23.83
N LEU A 33 -22.10 -20.47 24.63
CA LEU A 33 -20.90 -19.76 24.19
C LEU A 33 -20.15 -20.52 23.11
N GLN A 34 -20.06 -21.86 23.21
CA GLN A 34 -19.45 -22.69 22.17
C GLN A 34 -20.22 -22.62 20.85
N GLN A 35 -21.55 -22.72 20.90
CA GLN A 35 -22.39 -22.59 19.69
C GLN A 35 -22.23 -21.22 19.03
N LEU A 36 -22.22 -20.15 19.84
CA LEU A 36 -22.02 -18.79 19.35
C LEU A 36 -20.62 -18.62 18.73
N HIS A 37 -19.59 -19.16 19.39
CA HIS A 37 -18.23 -19.15 18.87
C HIS A 37 -18.15 -19.84 17.50
N ASP A 38 -18.73 -21.03 17.35
CA ASP A 38 -18.73 -21.78 16.10
C ASP A 38 -19.51 -21.06 14.99
N GLU A 39 -20.58 -20.33 15.33
CA GLU A 39 -21.30 -19.49 14.38
C GLU A 39 -20.48 -18.29 13.92
N ILE A 40 -19.88 -17.54 14.86
CA ILE A 40 -19.01 -16.40 14.56
C ILE A 40 -17.83 -16.86 13.69
N TYR A 41 -17.22 -18.00 14.04
CA TYR A 41 -16.10 -18.57 13.31
C TYR A 41 -16.49 -18.93 11.87
N ARG A 42 -17.64 -19.58 11.65
CA ARG A 42 -18.14 -19.87 10.31
C ARG A 42 -18.41 -18.60 9.49
N LYS A 43 -19.02 -17.58 10.10
CA LYS A 43 -19.27 -16.29 9.44
C LYS A 43 -17.97 -15.56 9.09
N PHE A 44 -16.99 -15.61 9.99
CA PHE A 44 -15.67 -15.04 9.78
C PHE A 44 -14.95 -15.70 8.59
N LEU A 45 -14.97 -17.03 8.49
CA LEU A 45 -14.41 -17.75 7.35
C LEU A 45 -15.12 -17.43 6.04
N GLN A 46 -16.46 -17.34 6.06
CA GLN A 46 -17.25 -16.97 4.88
C GLN A 46 -16.91 -15.56 4.39
N LEU A 47 -16.78 -14.59 5.31
CA LEU A 47 -16.35 -13.24 4.99
C LEU A 47 -14.92 -13.22 4.42
N GLY A 48 -14.03 -14.02 5.01
CA GLY A 48 -12.67 -14.19 4.52
C GLY A 48 -12.62 -14.72 3.09
N LEU A 49 -13.40 -15.75 2.77
CA LEU A 49 -13.52 -16.29 1.42
C LEU A 49 -14.05 -15.25 0.43
N GLN A 50 -15.08 -14.48 0.79
CA GLN A 50 -15.62 -13.42 -0.07
C GLN A 50 -14.59 -12.30 -0.34
N SER A 51 -13.84 -11.89 0.70
CA SER A 51 -12.76 -10.92 0.59
C SER A 51 -11.63 -11.43 -0.31
N TRP A 52 -11.18 -12.66 -0.09
CA TRP A 52 -10.18 -13.34 -0.90
C TRP A 52 -10.62 -13.43 -2.38
N ASN A 53 -11.85 -13.87 -2.61
CA ASN A 53 -12.41 -14.04 -3.94
C ASN A 53 -12.50 -12.70 -4.70
N SER A 54 -12.91 -11.63 -4.00
CA SER A 54 -12.92 -10.27 -4.55
C SER A 54 -11.51 -9.81 -4.97
N LYS A 55 -10.49 -10.09 -4.15
CA LYS A 55 -9.08 -9.79 -4.48
C LYS A 55 -8.59 -10.61 -5.69
N GLN A 56 -8.97 -11.88 -5.81
CA GLN A 56 -8.62 -12.71 -6.97
C GLN A 56 -9.30 -12.23 -8.26
N HIS A 57 -10.56 -11.80 -8.19
CA HIS A 57 -11.24 -11.19 -9.34
C HIS A 57 -10.58 -9.87 -9.76
N GLN A 58 -10.13 -9.05 -8.81
CA GLN A 58 -9.38 -7.84 -9.11
C GLN A 58 -8.07 -8.15 -9.85
N LEU A 59 -7.32 -9.17 -9.40
CA LEU A 59 -6.10 -9.63 -10.07
C LEU A 59 -6.38 -10.18 -11.48
N LEU A 60 -7.45 -10.96 -11.63
CA LEU A 60 -7.88 -11.50 -12.93
C LEU A 60 -8.20 -10.36 -13.91
N LEU A 61 -8.95 -9.36 -13.47
CA LEU A 61 -9.28 -8.18 -14.28
C LEU A 61 -8.02 -7.39 -14.64
N GLN A 62 -7.12 -7.17 -13.69
CA GLN A 62 -5.86 -6.46 -13.93
C GLN A 62 -5.01 -7.17 -14.98
N ARG A 63 -4.92 -8.50 -14.92
CA ARG A 63 -4.21 -9.33 -15.90
C ARG A 63 -4.85 -9.30 -17.27
N LEU A 64 -6.18 -9.26 -17.35
CA LEU A 64 -6.89 -9.10 -18.61
C LEU A 64 -6.60 -7.73 -19.24
N VAL A 65 -6.66 -6.66 -18.45
CA VAL A 65 -6.37 -5.29 -18.91
C VAL A 65 -4.91 -5.14 -19.36
N SER A 66 -3.97 -5.78 -18.66
CA SER A 66 -2.54 -5.76 -19.03
C SER A 66 -2.18 -6.74 -20.15
N SER A 67 -3.14 -7.48 -20.70
CA SER A 67 -2.91 -8.51 -21.72
C SER A 67 -1.88 -9.56 -21.29
N HIS A 68 -1.96 -10.01 -20.04
CA HIS A 68 -1.06 -11.00 -19.47
C HIS A 68 -1.24 -12.38 -20.15
N SER A 69 -0.14 -13.11 -20.34
CA SER A 69 -0.13 -14.39 -21.08
C SER A 69 -1.07 -15.47 -20.53
N CYS A 70 -1.29 -15.49 -19.21
CA CYS A 70 -2.15 -16.48 -18.55
C CYS A 70 -3.65 -16.15 -18.56
N VAL A 71 -4.06 -14.94 -18.97
CA VAL A 71 -5.46 -14.50 -18.98
C VAL A 71 -5.82 -13.98 -20.37
N SER A 72 -6.75 -14.66 -21.03
CA SER A 72 -7.30 -14.27 -22.32
C SER A 72 -8.80 -13.98 -22.21
N GLN A 73 -9.38 -13.37 -23.24
CA GLN A 73 -10.82 -13.17 -23.32
C GLN A 73 -11.59 -14.51 -23.28
N ASP A 74 -11.00 -15.57 -23.82
CA ASP A 74 -11.61 -16.90 -23.89
C ASP A 74 -11.62 -17.63 -22.53
N ASN A 75 -10.57 -17.47 -21.72
CA ASN A 75 -10.43 -18.19 -20.46
C ASN A 75 -10.93 -17.42 -19.23
N CYS A 76 -11.10 -16.09 -19.33
CA CYS A 76 -11.44 -15.24 -18.19
C CYS A 76 -12.75 -15.66 -17.51
N CYS A 77 -13.80 -15.96 -18.28
CA CYS A 77 -15.07 -16.42 -17.73
C CYS A 77 -14.94 -17.77 -16.99
N ALA A 78 -14.14 -18.70 -17.52
CA ALA A 78 -13.90 -19.99 -16.89
C ALA A 78 -13.11 -19.83 -15.57
N LEU A 79 -12.08 -18.98 -15.56
CA LEU A 79 -11.32 -18.65 -14.36
C LEU A 79 -12.20 -17.99 -13.29
N SER A 80 -13.05 -17.05 -13.68
CA SER A 80 -14.01 -16.42 -12.75
C SER A 80 -15.02 -17.43 -12.19
N ALA A 81 -15.53 -18.34 -13.02
CA ALA A 81 -16.41 -19.42 -12.55
C ALA A 81 -15.71 -20.33 -11.53
N GLN A 82 -14.44 -20.67 -11.77
CA GLN A 82 -13.63 -21.45 -10.82
C GLN A 82 -13.44 -20.72 -9.49
N LEU A 83 -13.12 -19.42 -9.52
CA LEU A 83 -13.00 -18.59 -8.32
C LEU A 83 -14.31 -18.53 -7.53
N ASN A 84 -15.45 -18.41 -8.22
CA ASN A 84 -16.78 -18.40 -7.59
C ASN A 84 -17.19 -19.74 -6.99
N SER A 85 -16.62 -20.85 -7.48
CA SER A 85 -16.83 -22.19 -6.93
C SER A 85 -15.89 -22.55 -5.76
N ALA A 86 -15.04 -21.61 -5.32
CA ALA A 86 -14.11 -21.87 -4.22
C ALA A 86 -14.86 -22.08 -2.90
N GLU A 87 -14.48 -23.11 -2.15
CA GLU A 87 -15.03 -23.44 -0.84
C GLU A 87 -13.93 -23.43 0.23
N VAL A 88 -14.31 -23.14 1.48
CA VAL A 88 -13.40 -23.24 2.62
C VAL A 88 -13.34 -24.70 3.06
N GLU A 89 -12.13 -25.23 3.14
CA GLU A 89 -11.88 -26.61 3.56
C GLU A 89 -10.78 -26.64 4.63
N GLU A 90 -10.87 -27.59 5.56
CA GLU A 90 -9.79 -27.82 6.53
C GLU A 90 -8.50 -28.24 5.82
N ALA A 91 -7.38 -27.61 6.18
CA ALA A 91 -6.09 -27.90 5.55
C ALA A 91 -5.73 -29.39 5.63
N TYR A 92 -6.07 -30.06 6.74
CA TYR A 92 -5.80 -31.49 6.91
C TYR A 92 -6.54 -32.38 5.90
N SER A 93 -7.83 -32.09 5.62
CA SER A 93 -8.60 -32.88 4.64
C SER A 93 -8.09 -32.64 3.22
N PHE A 94 -7.77 -31.40 2.87
CA PHE A 94 -7.15 -31.06 1.58
C PHE A 94 -5.81 -31.80 1.40
N LEU A 95 -4.94 -31.71 2.41
CA LEU A 95 -3.62 -32.36 2.40
C LEU A 95 -3.75 -33.88 2.28
N ARG A 96 -4.74 -34.51 2.92
CA ARG A 96 -4.98 -35.95 2.80
C ARG A 96 -5.34 -36.38 1.37
N ARG A 97 -6.03 -35.53 0.59
CA ARG A 97 -6.31 -35.79 -0.83
C ARG A 97 -5.05 -35.77 -1.71
N LEU A 98 -3.99 -35.07 -1.29
CA LEU A 98 -2.69 -35.09 -1.98
C LEU A 98 -1.89 -36.39 -1.77
N GLY A 99 -2.45 -37.36 -1.03
CA GLY A 99 -1.86 -38.69 -0.87
C GLY A 99 -0.58 -38.69 -0.05
N HIS A 100 0.42 -39.47 -0.48
CA HIS A 100 1.63 -39.75 0.30
C HIS A 100 2.52 -38.53 0.61
N HIS A 101 2.34 -37.41 -0.10
CA HIS A 101 3.18 -36.22 0.06
C HIS A 101 2.65 -35.20 1.09
N HIS A 102 1.49 -35.47 1.70
CA HIS A 102 0.81 -34.51 2.58
C HIS A 102 1.70 -33.99 3.73
N SER A 103 2.51 -34.86 4.32
CA SER A 103 3.37 -34.52 5.46
C SER A 103 4.56 -33.64 5.05
N LEU A 104 5.10 -33.87 3.85
CA LEU A 104 6.18 -33.06 3.30
C LEU A 104 5.67 -31.66 2.92
N PHE A 105 4.55 -31.57 2.22
CA PHE A 105 3.92 -30.29 1.88
C PHE A 105 3.58 -29.48 3.12
N ALA A 106 2.92 -30.10 4.11
CA ALA A 106 2.60 -29.44 5.37
C ALA A 106 3.85 -28.92 6.08
N LYS A 107 4.93 -29.71 6.13
CA LYS A 107 6.19 -29.32 6.76
C LYS A 107 6.88 -28.18 6.02
N CYS A 108 6.90 -28.21 4.68
CA CYS A 108 7.46 -27.13 3.85
C CYS A 108 6.69 -25.83 4.04
N LEU A 109 5.36 -25.85 3.94
CA LEU A 109 4.53 -24.67 4.13
C LEU A 109 4.65 -24.12 5.56
N SER A 110 4.66 -25.01 6.56
CA SER A 110 4.85 -24.60 7.96
C SER A 110 6.23 -23.97 8.19
N LEU A 111 7.28 -24.48 7.55
CA LEU A 111 8.64 -23.93 7.66
C LEU A 111 8.72 -22.55 7.01
N LEU A 112 8.16 -22.39 5.81
CA LEU A 112 8.13 -21.10 5.11
C LEU A 112 7.32 -20.05 5.89
N PHE A 113 6.15 -20.44 6.41
CA PHE A 113 5.30 -19.55 7.21
C PHE A 113 5.95 -19.18 8.56
N SER A 114 6.56 -20.15 9.25
CA SER A 114 7.18 -19.94 10.56
C SER A 114 8.54 -19.22 10.49
N SER A 115 9.19 -19.20 9.32
CA SER A 115 10.49 -18.57 9.12
C SER A 115 10.41 -17.47 8.06
N PRO A 116 10.18 -16.21 8.47
CA PRO A 116 10.15 -15.06 7.56
C PRO A 116 11.45 -14.89 6.76
N LEU A 117 12.59 -15.25 7.37
CA LEU A 117 13.91 -15.21 6.73
C LEU A 117 14.01 -16.23 5.58
N CYS A 118 13.59 -17.47 5.80
CA CYS A 118 13.63 -18.50 4.76
C CYS A 118 12.80 -18.10 3.54
N THR A 119 11.60 -17.55 3.79
CA THR A 119 10.75 -17.05 2.70
C THR A 119 11.37 -15.84 2.00
N ALA A 120 12.00 -14.92 2.73
CA ALA A 120 12.71 -13.79 2.13
C ALA A 120 13.88 -14.23 1.24
N GLU A 121 14.68 -15.19 1.69
CA GLU A 121 15.80 -15.77 0.91
C GLU A 121 15.30 -16.49 -0.35
N LEU A 122 14.21 -17.26 -0.24
CA LEU A 122 13.58 -17.92 -1.37
C LEU A 122 13.11 -16.89 -2.42
N LEU A 123 12.39 -15.85 -1.99
CA LEU A 123 11.91 -14.80 -2.89
C LEU A 123 13.08 -14.02 -3.53
N HIS A 124 14.16 -13.79 -2.79
CA HIS A 124 15.36 -13.15 -3.30
C HIS A 124 16.06 -14.01 -4.38
N ALA A 125 16.17 -15.32 -4.14
CA ALA A 125 16.83 -16.27 -5.05
C ALA A 125 16.06 -16.50 -6.36
N VAL A 126 14.73 -16.35 -6.35
CA VAL A 126 13.90 -16.46 -7.57
C VAL A 126 14.05 -15.25 -8.49
N GLY A 127 14.31 -14.07 -7.94
CA GLY A 127 14.46 -12.81 -8.70
C GLY A 127 15.40 -12.87 -9.93
N PRO A 128 16.60 -13.45 -9.84
CA PRO A 128 17.53 -13.57 -10.97
C PRO A 128 17.23 -14.71 -11.96
N ASN A 129 16.34 -15.64 -11.64
CA ASN A 129 16.06 -16.80 -12.50
C ASN A 129 15.11 -16.42 -13.64
N GLN A 130 15.50 -16.75 -14.88
CA GLN A 130 14.75 -16.38 -16.10
C GLN A 130 13.60 -17.32 -16.43
N GLU A 131 13.57 -18.53 -15.86
CA GLU A 131 12.59 -19.57 -16.20
C GLU A 131 11.20 -19.33 -15.60
N ILE A 132 11.14 -18.66 -14.44
CA ILE A 132 9.88 -18.38 -13.74
C ILE A 132 9.72 -16.88 -13.62
N SER A 133 8.54 -16.36 -13.98
CA SER A 133 8.24 -14.96 -13.72
C SER A 133 8.32 -14.70 -12.23
N SER A 134 9.29 -13.87 -11.82
CA SER A 134 9.43 -13.47 -10.41
C SER A 134 8.15 -12.81 -9.88
N ASP A 135 7.34 -12.20 -10.75
CA ASP A 135 6.05 -11.61 -10.37
C ASP A 135 5.03 -12.69 -9.98
N GLU A 136 4.90 -13.74 -10.81
CA GLU A 136 4.02 -14.87 -10.53
C GLU A 136 4.43 -15.62 -9.27
N SER A 137 5.74 -15.79 -9.03
CA SER A 137 6.26 -16.44 -7.83
C SER A 137 5.91 -15.66 -6.56
N ILE A 138 6.07 -14.33 -6.59
CA ILE A 138 5.75 -13.47 -5.45
C ILE A 138 4.24 -13.47 -5.20
N HIS A 139 3.42 -13.39 -6.25
CA HIS A 139 1.97 -13.52 -6.15
C HIS A 139 1.54 -14.89 -5.59
N ALA A 140 2.18 -15.97 -6.03
CA ALA A 140 1.88 -17.32 -5.55
C ALA A 140 2.23 -17.45 -4.06
N VAL A 141 3.40 -16.98 -3.64
CA VAL A 141 3.79 -16.96 -2.22
C VAL A 141 2.84 -16.08 -1.40
N PHE A 142 2.47 -14.90 -1.92
CA PHE A 142 1.55 -13.99 -1.25
C PHE A 142 0.15 -14.57 -1.06
N GLY A 143 -0.38 -15.25 -2.08
CA GLY A 143 -1.67 -15.92 -2.01
C GLY A 143 -1.64 -17.17 -1.15
N LEU A 144 -0.61 -18.02 -1.29
CA LEU A 144 -0.52 -19.33 -0.66
C LEU A 144 -0.13 -19.26 0.82
N LEU A 145 0.89 -18.47 1.16
CA LEU A 145 1.40 -18.40 2.53
C LEU A 145 0.67 -17.36 3.38
N TYR A 146 0.25 -16.25 2.77
CA TYR A 146 -0.29 -15.12 3.51
C TYR A 146 -1.76 -14.83 3.19
N GLY A 147 -2.45 -15.72 2.47
CA GLY A 147 -3.89 -15.59 2.22
C GLY A 147 -4.31 -14.27 1.57
N ASN A 148 -3.41 -13.58 0.86
CA ASN A 148 -3.58 -12.20 0.37
C ASN A 148 -3.86 -11.14 1.46
N CYS A 149 -3.34 -11.32 2.68
CA CYS A 149 -3.61 -10.46 3.83
C CYS A 149 -5.11 -10.30 4.09
N VAL A 150 -5.85 -11.41 4.12
CA VAL A 150 -7.26 -11.39 4.53
C VAL A 150 -7.36 -11.39 6.05
N PHE A 151 -6.44 -12.06 6.75
CA PHE A 151 -6.43 -12.14 8.20
C PHE A 151 -5.28 -11.30 8.82
N PRO A 152 -5.48 -10.72 10.02
CA PRO A 152 -4.44 -9.91 10.68
C PRO A 152 -3.14 -10.65 10.97
N THR A 153 -3.20 -11.96 11.23
CA THR A 153 -1.99 -12.78 11.44
C THR A 153 -1.12 -12.81 10.19
N ASP A 154 -1.74 -12.83 9.01
CA ASP A 154 -1.04 -12.84 7.74
C ASP A 154 -0.37 -11.50 7.46
N GLU A 155 -1.02 -10.39 7.82
CA GLU A 155 -0.43 -9.04 7.70
C GLU A 155 0.89 -8.96 8.49
N LYS A 156 0.89 -9.49 9.71
CA LYS A 156 2.10 -9.55 10.54
C LYS A 156 3.19 -10.40 9.90
N ALA A 157 2.84 -11.58 9.39
CA ALA A 157 3.80 -12.48 8.76
C ALA A 157 4.45 -11.85 7.50
N VAL A 158 3.66 -11.13 6.69
CA VAL A 158 4.17 -10.38 5.52
C VAL A 158 5.12 -9.27 5.94
N LEU A 159 4.79 -8.50 6.99
CA LEU A 159 5.66 -7.46 7.52
C LEU A 159 7.01 -8.02 8.00
N GLU A 160 7.00 -9.15 8.70
CA GLU A 160 8.23 -9.82 9.14
C GLU A 160 9.08 -10.26 7.93
N THR A 161 8.46 -10.81 6.88
CA THR A 161 9.18 -11.20 5.65
C THR A 161 9.70 -9.98 4.89
N LEU A 162 8.95 -8.88 4.82
CA LEU A 162 9.42 -7.62 4.26
C LEU A 162 10.63 -7.07 5.04
N SER A 163 10.61 -7.16 6.37
CA SER A 163 11.75 -6.79 7.23
C SER A 163 12.99 -7.65 6.95
N CYS A 164 12.83 -8.96 6.77
CA CYS A 164 13.91 -9.83 6.35
C CYS A 164 14.43 -9.49 4.94
N LEU A 165 13.55 -9.17 3.98
CA LEU A 165 13.93 -8.73 2.64
C LEU A 165 14.72 -7.41 2.64
N ILE A 166 14.47 -6.49 3.58
CA ILE A 166 15.32 -5.30 3.75
C ILE A 166 16.77 -5.75 3.98
N ARG A 167 16.99 -6.71 4.89
CA ARG A 167 18.34 -7.20 5.22
C ARG A 167 18.99 -7.98 4.09
N VAL A 168 18.27 -8.95 3.52
CA VAL A 168 18.84 -9.87 2.52
C VAL A 168 19.00 -9.19 1.15
N GLN A 169 18.07 -8.32 0.77
CA GLN A 169 18.03 -7.74 -0.57
C GLN A 169 18.48 -6.28 -0.63
N LEU A 170 17.99 -5.41 0.27
CA LEU A 170 18.33 -3.98 0.20
C LEU A 170 19.73 -3.71 0.74
N LEU A 171 20.06 -4.19 1.95
CA LEU A 171 21.37 -3.93 2.57
C LEU A 171 22.54 -4.59 1.84
N SER A 172 22.28 -5.72 1.19
CA SER A 172 23.28 -6.45 0.40
C SER A 172 23.60 -5.80 -0.95
N HIS A 173 22.78 -4.85 -1.42
CA HIS A 173 22.94 -4.24 -2.74
C HIS A 173 23.71 -2.92 -2.67
N SER A 174 24.55 -2.65 -3.67
CA SER A 174 25.38 -1.43 -3.74
C SER A 174 24.55 -0.13 -3.83
N ASN A 175 23.35 -0.22 -4.39
CA ASN A 175 22.41 0.89 -4.49
C ASN A 175 21.00 0.44 -4.10
N PRO A 176 20.64 0.47 -2.81
CA PRO A 176 19.33 0.02 -2.31
C PRO A 176 18.16 0.81 -2.92
N ARG A 177 18.38 2.10 -3.17
CA ARG A 177 17.39 2.99 -3.78
C ARG A 177 16.98 2.56 -5.20
N LEU A 178 17.94 2.07 -5.99
CA LEU A 178 17.67 1.56 -7.34
C LEU A 178 16.69 0.39 -7.32
N ILE A 179 16.81 -0.50 -6.33
CA ILE A 179 15.91 -1.64 -6.15
C ILE A 179 14.47 -1.15 -5.94
N ILE A 180 14.28 -0.22 -5.00
CA ILE A 180 12.95 0.35 -4.69
C ILE A 180 12.33 1.01 -5.91
N ARG A 181 13.11 1.78 -6.68
CA ARG A 181 12.62 2.51 -7.86
C ARG A 181 12.32 1.63 -9.07
N LYS A 182 13.16 0.62 -9.34
CA LYS A 182 12.94 -0.30 -10.47
C LYS A 182 11.71 -1.16 -10.27
N GLY A 183 11.38 -1.53 -9.02
CA GLY A 183 10.19 -2.31 -8.71
C GLY A 183 10.22 -3.76 -9.22
N THR A 184 11.36 -4.24 -9.72
CA THR A 184 11.49 -5.59 -10.30
C THR A 184 11.88 -6.67 -9.29
N ALA A 185 12.30 -6.25 -8.10
CA ALA A 185 12.80 -7.13 -7.05
C ALA A 185 11.70 -7.62 -6.11
N ALA A 186 11.99 -8.67 -5.33
CA ALA A 186 11.08 -9.23 -4.32
C ALA A 186 10.50 -8.19 -3.35
N PHE A 187 11.33 -7.38 -2.70
CA PHE A 187 10.91 -6.38 -1.73
C PHE A 187 9.87 -5.39 -2.27
N PRO A 188 10.13 -4.62 -3.35
CA PRO A 188 9.16 -3.63 -3.82
C PRO A 188 7.87 -4.27 -4.34
N ARG A 189 7.93 -5.48 -4.90
CA ARG A 189 6.74 -6.21 -5.35
C ARG A 189 5.89 -6.70 -4.18
N LEU A 190 6.49 -7.34 -3.19
CA LEU A 190 5.77 -7.78 -1.98
C LEU A 190 5.23 -6.58 -1.20
N TYR A 191 5.98 -5.47 -1.13
CA TYR A 191 5.52 -4.22 -0.52
C TYR A 191 4.28 -3.66 -1.23
N LYS A 192 4.25 -3.71 -2.55
CA LYS A 192 3.10 -3.30 -3.34
C LYS A 192 1.88 -4.17 -3.03
N LEU A 193 2.03 -5.50 -3.05
CA LEU A 193 0.94 -6.42 -2.70
C LEU A 193 0.42 -6.19 -1.28
N TYR A 194 1.32 -6.02 -0.33
CA TYR A 194 0.98 -5.71 1.05
C TYR A 194 0.20 -4.40 1.13
N SER A 195 0.74 -3.30 0.61
CA SER A 195 0.10 -1.98 0.74
C SER A 195 -1.24 -1.87 0.02
N GLU A 196 -1.39 -2.48 -1.16
CA GLU A 196 -2.66 -2.52 -1.90
C GLU A 196 -3.72 -3.41 -1.22
N SER A 197 -3.29 -4.42 -0.45
CA SER A 197 -4.17 -5.35 0.25
C SER A 197 -4.76 -4.81 1.56
N LEU A 198 -4.14 -3.77 2.14
CA LEU A 198 -4.53 -3.18 3.42
C LEU A 198 -5.73 -2.23 3.28
N TYR A 199 -6.78 -2.50 4.04
CA TYR A 199 -7.93 -1.59 4.10
C TYR A 199 -7.57 -0.23 4.74
N ALA A 200 -6.68 -0.23 5.73
CA ALA A 200 -6.20 1.01 6.37
C ALA A 200 -5.50 1.95 5.37
N VAL A 201 -4.77 1.40 4.40
CA VAL A 201 -4.16 2.19 3.32
C VAL A 201 -5.23 2.86 2.48
N LYS A 202 -6.30 2.14 2.12
CA LYS A 202 -7.44 2.71 1.36
C LYS A 202 -8.11 3.84 2.12
N ILE A 203 -8.39 3.67 3.42
CA ILE A 203 -8.97 4.74 4.26
C ILE A 203 -8.08 5.98 4.24
N PHE A 204 -6.78 5.81 4.49
CA PHE A 204 -5.83 6.92 4.50
C PHE A 204 -5.78 7.62 3.14
N LEU A 205 -5.64 6.87 2.05
CA LEU A 205 -5.52 7.45 0.71
C LEU A 205 -6.81 8.15 0.27
N THR A 206 -7.98 7.59 0.58
CA THR A 206 -9.26 8.25 0.31
C THR A 206 -9.38 9.55 1.10
N ALA A 207 -9.10 9.53 2.41
CA ALA A 207 -9.12 10.74 3.24
C ALA A 207 -8.12 11.80 2.76
N ALA A 208 -6.93 11.38 2.31
CA ALA A 208 -5.86 12.28 1.88
C ALA A 208 -6.06 12.87 0.49
N LEU A 209 -6.65 12.10 -0.44
CA LEU A 209 -6.57 12.40 -1.88
C LEU A 209 -7.92 12.65 -2.53
N HIS A 210 -9.03 12.11 -2.01
CA HIS A 210 -10.34 12.13 -2.69
C HIS A 210 -10.73 13.54 -3.15
N ASP A 211 -10.78 14.51 -2.25
CA ASP A 211 -11.24 15.87 -2.58
C ASP A 211 -10.31 16.56 -3.57
N SER A 212 -9.01 16.36 -3.44
CA SER A 212 -8.01 16.94 -4.34
C SER A 212 -8.06 16.31 -5.73
N VAL A 213 -8.31 15.00 -5.81
CA VAL A 213 -8.57 14.31 -7.09
C VAL A 213 -9.84 14.88 -7.72
N MET A 214 -10.94 14.99 -6.98
CA MET A 214 -12.20 15.54 -7.49
C MET A 214 -12.04 16.98 -8.01
N LEU A 215 -11.25 17.82 -7.33
CA LEU A 215 -10.93 19.17 -7.80
C LEU A 215 -10.22 19.16 -9.17
N VAL A 216 -9.31 18.21 -9.42
CA VAL A 216 -8.66 18.06 -10.73
C VAL A 216 -9.64 17.57 -11.78
N LEU A 217 -10.51 16.61 -11.44
CA LEU A 217 -11.50 16.08 -12.37
C LEU A 217 -12.51 17.16 -12.80
N CYS A 218 -12.87 18.07 -11.90
CA CYS A 218 -13.74 19.21 -12.21
C CYS A 218 -13.05 20.32 -13.03
N GLN A 219 -11.73 20.27 -13.22
CA GLN A 219 -10.93 21.30 -13.90
C GLN A 219 -10.11 20.73 -15.07
N ASP A 220 -10.70 19.82 -15.84
CA ASP A 220 -10.01 19.04 -16.87
C ASP A 220 -10.03 19.68 -18.28
N GLU A 221 -10.25 21.00 -18.36
CA GLU A 221 -10.34 21.75 -19.62
C GLU A 221 -8.97 21.97 -20.31
N VAL A 222 -7.89 22.02 -19.54
CA VAL A 222 -6.57 22.47 -20.01
C VAL A 222 -5.46 21.55 -19.50
N PHE A 223 -4.53 21.20 -20.40
CA PHE A 223 -3.30 20.49 -20.03
C PHE A 223 -2.38 21.39 -19.20
N LEU A 224 -1.98 20.89 -18.03
CA LEU A 224 -1.12 21.60 -17.09
C LEU A 224 0.35 21.17 -17.26
N ASP A 225 0.96 21.50 -18.40
CA ASP A 225 2.34 21.08 -18.69
C ASP A 225 3.37 21.77 -17.75
N ILE A 226 4.19 20.95 -17.07
CA ILE A 226 5.32 21.46 -16.27
C ILE A 226 6.38 22.09 -17.16
N ASP A 227 6.65 21.49 -18.33
CA ASP A 227 7.59 22.00 -19.31
C ASP A 227 6.91 23.05 -20.22
N PRO A 228 7.35 24.32 -20.18
CA PRO A 228 6.75 25.39 -20.97
C PRO A 228 6.89 25.18 -22.48
N THR A 229 7.87 24.38 -22.94
CA THR A 229 8.09 24.13 -24.37
C THR A 229 7.02 23.21 -24.98
N LYS A 230 6.36 22.40 -24.15
CA LYS A 230 5.34 21.43 -24.59
C LYS A 230 3.94 22.03 -24.67
N SER A 231 3.64 23.03 -23.85
CA SER A 231 2.32 23.66 -23.76
C SER A 231 1.80 24.19 -25.12
N PRO A 232 2.59 24.90 -25.96
CA PRO A 232 2.12 25.35 -27.27
C PRO A 232 1.80 24.20 -28.24
N LEU A 233 2.45 23.05 -28.08
CA LEU A 233 2.29 21.88 -28.95
C LEU A 233 0.93 21.19 -28.76
N ARG A 234 0.22 21.46 -27.66
CA ARG A 234 -1.11 20.90 -27.37
C ARG A 234 -2.23 21.52 -28.20
N PHE A 235 -1.98 22.68 -28.80
CA PHE A 235 -2.99 23.39 -29.61
C PHE A 235 -2.82 23.09 -31.09
N PRO A 236 -3.92 22.86 -31.84
CA PRO A 236 -3.90 22.91 -33.29
C PRO A 236 -3.28 24.22 -33.80
N SER A 237 -2.68 24.20 -34.98
CA SER A 237 -2.00 25.36 -35.57
C SER A 237 -2.89 26.60 -35.60
N ALA A 238 -4.14 26.46 -36.04
CA ALA A 238 -5.12 27.55 -36.10
C ALA A 238 -5.41 28.17 -34.72
N ASP A 239 -5.57 27.36 -33.67
CA ASP A 239 -5.88 27.85 -32.32
C ASP A 239 -4.66 28.47 -31.64
N ARG A 240 -3.47 27.95 -31.94
CA ARG A 240 -2.20 28.52 -31.46
C ARG A 240 -2.00 29.93 -31.99
N VAL A 241 -2.24 30.12 -33.28
CA VAL A 241 -2.18 31.41 -33.96
C VAL A 241 -3.21 32.37 -33.36
N ARG A 242 -4.46 31.93 -33.17
CA ARG A 242 -5.50 32.74 -32.50
C ARG A 242 -5.13 33.14 -31.06
N ARG A 243 -4.62 32.19 -30.27
CA ARG A 243 -4.33 32.40 -28.85
C ARG A 243 -3.07 33.22 -28.62
N PHE A 244 -2.01 32.95 -29.38
CA PHE A 244 -0.68 33.50 -29.10
C PHE A 244 -0.18 34.45 -30.19
N GLY A 245 -0.66 34.32 -31.42
CA GLY A 245 -0.27 35.12 -32.59
C GLY A 245 0.49 34.30 -33.63
N ASP A 246 0.59 34.89 -34.82
CA ASP A 246 1.13 34.26 -36.03
C ASP A 246 2.67 34.23 -36.03
N ASP A 247 3.29 35.23 -35.40
CA ASP A 247 4.75 35.37 -35.32
C ASP A 247 5.28 34.94 -33.93
N PRO A 248 5.96 33.77 -33.84
CA PRO A 248 6.51 33.25 -32.59
C PRO A 248 7.68 34.08 -32.04
N THR A 249 8.29 34.97 -32.85
CA THR A 249 9.38 35.85 -32.40
C THR A 249 8.90 37.19 -31.87
N SER A 250 7.60 37.50 -32.07
CA SER A 250 7.02 38.77 -31.66
C SER A 250 6.96 38.93 -30.13
N ALA A 251 7.17 40.16 -29.66
CA ALA A 251 7.05 40.49 -28.24
C ALA A 251 5.64 40.23 -27.69
N GLN A 252 4.61 40.38 -28.53
CA GLN A 252 3.22 40.10 -28.16
C GLN A 252 2.96 38.61 -27.96
N TYR A 253 3.54 37.74 -28.81
CA TYR A 253 3.48 36.30 -28.65
C TYR A 253 4.12 35.86 -27.33
N HIS A 254 5.33 36.34 -27.05
CA HIS A 254 6.00 36.05 -25.77
C HIS A 254 5.21 36.54 -24.56
N LYS A 255 4.58 37.72 -24.64
CA LYS A 255 3.72 38.23 -23.55
C LYS A 255 2.51 37.33 -23.31
N LYS A 256 1.80 36.91 -24.37
CA LYS A 256 0.64 36.01 -24.24
C LYS A 256 1.04 34.62 -23.74
N MET A 257 2.19 34.11 -24.19
CA MET A 257 2.76 32.86 -23.69
C MET A 257 3.14 32.93 -22.22
N ALA A 258 3.72 34.05 -21.77
CA ALA A 258 4.03 34.27 -20.36
C ALA A 258 2.77 34.31 -19.49
N VAL A 259 1.69 34.96 -19.95
CA VAL A 259 0.39 34.96 -19.25
C VAL A 259 -0.19 33.54 -19.17
N HIS A 260 -0.16 32.78 -20.27
CA HIS A 260 -0.62 31.40 -20.27
C HIS A 260 0.20 30.51 -19.33
N ARG A 261 1.53 30.66 -19.35
CA ARG A 261 2.44 29.95 -18.43
C ARG A 261 2.13 30.28 -16.99
N LYS A 262 1.90 31.55 -16.67
CA LYS A 262 1.55 32.00 -15.31
C LYS A 262 0.27 31.30 -14.83
N LEU A 263 -0.77 31.25 -15.66
CA LEU A 263 -2.02 30.54 -15.34
C LEU A 263 -1.80 29.05 -15.07
N ILE A 264 -1.00 28.37 -15.91
CA ILE A 264 -0.67 26.94 -15.70
C ILE A 264 0.06 26.74 -14.38
N VAL A 265 1.07 27.56 -14.10
CA VAL A 265 1.84 27.48 -12.85
C VAL A 265 0.94 27.72 -11.64
N GLU A 266 0.10 28.75 -11.66
CA GLU A 266 -0.83 29.06 -10.58
C GLU A 266 -1.81 27.90 -10.33
N ARG A 267 -2.39 27.32 -11.39
CA ARG A 267 -3.29 26.15 -11.26
C ARG A 267 -2.58 24.94 -10.67
N LEU A 268 -1.39 24.60 -11.18
CA LEU A 268 -0.60 23.48 -10.64
C LEU A 268 -0.23 23.70 -9.18
N VAL A 269 0.21 24.91 -8.81
CA VAL A 269 0.54 25.23 -7.41
C VAL A 269 -0.68 25.09 -6.52
N LEU A 270 -1.84 25.61 -6.92
CA LEU A 270 -3.08 25.50 -6.14
C LEU A 270 -3.52 24.05 -5.96
N LEU A 271 -3.55 23.27 -7.05
CA LEU A 271 -3.94 21.86 -7.00
C LEU A 271 -2.94 21.05 -6.16
N THR A 272 -1.64 21.21 -6.40
CA THR A 272 -0.60 20.54 -5.60
C THR A 272 -0.69 20.93 -4.12
N HIS A 273 -0.98 22.19 -3.79
CA HIS A 273 -1.19 22.60 -2.40
C HIS A 273 -2.40 21.89 -1.76
N SER A 274 -3.50 21.71 -2.49
CA SER A 274 -4.64 20.93 -2.03
C SER A 274 -4.27 19.49 -1.69
N PHE A 275 -3.52 18.81 -2.56
CA PHE A 275 -3.05 17.45 -2.31
C PHE A 275 -2.15 17.38 -1.07
N ILE A 276 -1.20 18.30 -0.95
CA ILE A 276 -0.30 18.38 0.20
C ILE A 276 -1.09 18.55 1.49
N LYS A 277 -2.05 19.48 1.50
CA LYS A 277 -2.89 19.75 2.65
C LYS A 277 -3.69 18.50 3.03
N GLY A 278 -4.37 17.86 2.08
CA GLY A 278 -5.14 16.65 2.34
C GLY A 278 -4.29 15.53 2.95
N ILE A 279 -3.07 15.33 2.44
CA ILE A 279 -2.15 14.32 2.98
C ILE A 279 -1.69 14.68 4.40
N CYS A 280 -1.39 15.95 4.68
CA CYS A 280 -1.04 16.40 6.03
C CYS A 280 -2.21 16.27 7.01
N ASP A 281 -3.43 16.60 6.59
CA ASP A 281 -4.64 16.54 7.42
C ASP A 281 -4.98 15.07 7.79
N ALA A 282 -4.79 14.14 6.83
CA ALA A 282 -5.06 12.71 7.01
C ALA A 282 -3.91 11.92 7.66
N ILE A 283 -2.77 12.56 7.98
CA ILE A 283 -1.54 11.86 8.38
C ILE A 283 -1.70 11.01 9.64
N SER A 284 -2.58 11.40 10.56
CA SER A 284 -2.88 10.66 11.79
C SER A 284 -3.51 9.29 11.54
N CYS A 285 -4.12 9.08 10.37
CA CYS A 285 -4.71 7.81 9.96
C CYS A 285 -3.73 6.91 9.19
N PHE A 286 -2.44 7.29 9.11
CA PHE A 286 -1.50 6.51 8.33
C PHE A 286 -1.30 5.09 8.91
N PRO A 287 -1.26 4.03 8.08
CA PRO A 287 -1.28 2.65 8.57
C PRO A 287 -0.07 2.28 9.43
N LEU A 288 -0.33 1.81 10.66
CA LEU A 288 0.71 1.43 11.63
C LEU A 288 1.71 0.39 11.10
N GLY A 289 1.25 -0.59 10.32
CA GLY A 289 2.13 -1.59 9.71
C GLY A 289 3.15 -0.98 8.74
N LEU A 290 2.75 0.06 7.99
CA LEU A 290 3.67 0.79 7.11
C LEU A 290 4.60 1.69 7.92
N ILE A 291 4.13 2.33 9.00
CA ILE A 291 5.01 3.09 9.91
C ILE A 291 6.13 2.19 10.43
N TRP A 292 5.75 1.03 10.96
CA TRP A 292 6.70 0.05 11.48
C TRP A 292 7.69 -0.41 10.40
N LEU A 293 7.22 -0.71 9.19
CA LEU A 293 8.11 -1.13 8.11
C LEU A 293 9.12 -0.03 7.72
N VAL A 294 8.68 1.22 7.67
CA VAL A 294 9.58 2.35 7.38
C VAL A 294 10.57 2.57 8.53
N GLN A 295 10.15 2.40 9.79
CA GLN A 295 11.06 2.38 10.94
C GLN A 295 12.13 1.31 10.77
N GLN A 296 11.74 0.07 10.45
CA GLN A 296 12.68 -1.03 10.22
C GLN A 296 13.66 -0.71 9.09
N LEU A 297 13.18 -0.14 7.98
CA LEU A 297 14.02 0.28 6.87
C LEU A 297 15.01 1.36 7.27
N ASN A 298 14.53 2.40 7.95
CA ASN A 298 15.36 3.51 8.39
C ASN A 298 16.44 3.02 9.36
N SER A 299 16.06 2.28 10.42
CA SER A 299 17.00 1.69 11.38
C SER A 299 18.02 0.78 10.69
N ALA A 300 17.58 -0.11 9.81
CA ALA A 300 18.45 -1.02 9.08
C ALA A 300 19.48 -0.28 8.20
N LEU A 301 19.10 0.86 7.61
CA LEU A 301 20.00 1.69 6.80
C LEU A 301 20.93 2.58 7.64
N THR A 302 20.50 3.02 8.82
CA THR A 302 21.32 3.84 9.73
C THR A 302 22.31 3.02 10.55
N ASP A 303 21.99 1.76 10.86
CA ASP A 303 22.82 0.87 11.69
C ASP A 303 24.05 0.31 10.95
N ILE A 304 24.24 0.67 9.67
CA ILE A 304 25.38 0.27 8.83
C ILE A 304 26.64 1.04 9.26
N LYS A 305 27.25 0.57 10.35
CA LYS A 305 28.59 0.86 10.90
C LYS A 305 28.80 2.17 11.68
N ARG A 306 29.79 2.11 12.58
CA ARG A 306 30.37 3.20 13.38
C ARG A 306 31.00 4.26 12.46
N LEU A 307 30.18 5.21 12.02
CA LEU A 307 30.57 6.27 11.10
C LEU A 307 30.97 7.54 11.84
N SER A 308 31.81 8.37 11.22
CA SER A 308 32.13 9.72 11.71
C SER A 308 30.90 10.65 11.62
N ALA A 309 30.86 11.75 12.38
CA ALA A 309 29.67 12.62 12.46
C ALA A 309 29.17 13.15 11.09
N ASN A 310 30.07 13.40 10.14
CA ASN A 310 29.71 13.86 8.79
C ASN A 310 29.14 12.73 7.90
N GLU A 311 29.66 11.50 8.08
CA GLU A 311 29.12 10.33 7.41
C GLU A 311 27.72 10.01 7.97
N VAL A 312 27.52 10.09 9.29
CA VAL A 312 26.21 9.89 9.93
C VAL A 312 25.15 10.82 9.35
N ALA A 313 25.43 12.12 9.21
CA ALA A 313 24.47 13.07 8.62
C ALA A 313 24.12 12.73 7.16
N THR A 314 25.12 12.31 6.38
CA THR A 314 24.94 11.89 4.98
C THR A 314 24.12 10.60 4.87
N PHE A 315 24.35 9.64 5.76
CA PHE A 315 23.62 8.37 5.81
C PHE A 315 22.18 8.54 6.31
N ILE A 316 21.93 9.40 7.31
CA ILE A 316 20.56 9.76 7.74
C ILE A 316 19.79 10.40 6.57
N SER A 317 20.45 11.28 5.82
CA SER A 317 19.89 11.87 4.60
C SER A 317 19.59 10.81 3.54
N PHE A 318 20.48 9.84 3.35
CA PHE A 318 20.29 8.74 2.39
C PHE A 318 19.18 7.76 2.81
N ALA A 319 19.10 7.39 4.09
CA ALA A 319 18.03 6.55 4.62
C ALA A 319 16.67 7.25 4.50
N GLY A 320 16.62 8.54 4.83
CA GLY A 320 15.45 9.39 4.63
C GLY A 320 15.02 9.46 3.17
N LEU A 321 15.96 9.53 2.23
CA LEU A 321 15.69 9.52 0.78
C LEU A 321 15.05 8.22 0.31
N ILE A 322 15.56 7.06 0.77
CA ILE A 322 15.02 5.75 0.43
C ILE A 322 13.61 5.57 1.01
N CYS A 323 13.40 5.98 2.27
CA CYS A 323 12.07 5.98 2.89
C CYS A 323 11.09 6.90 2.16
N THR A 324 11.57 8.05 1.66
CA THR A 324 10.78 8.97 0.84
C THR A 324 10.35 8.30 -0.46
N ASP A 325 11.25 7.58 -1.15
CA ASP A 325 10.87 6.83 -2.35
C ASP A 325 9.85 5.72 -2.03
N LEU A 326 9.97 5.04 -0.90
CA LEU A 326 9.02 3.99 -0.53
C LEU A 326 7.58 4.52 -0.32
N ILE A 327 7.44 5.67 0.35
CA ILE A 327 6.11 6.26 0.64
C ILE A 327 5.62 7.16 -0.49
N VAL A 328 6.43 8.10 -0.95
CA VAL A 328 5.98 9.07 -1.96
C VAL A 328 5.96 8.42 -3.33
N THR A 329 7.07 7.82 -3.77
CA THR A 329 7.18 7.26 -5.12
C THR A 329 6.36 5.97 -5.29
N ASN A 330 6.35 5.08 -4.29
CA ASN A 330 5.75 3.75 -4.44
C ASN A 330 4.36 3.59 -3.81
N LEU A 331 3.85 4.56 -3.06
CA LEU A 331 2.49 4.51 -2.48
C LEU A 331 1.64 5.70 -2.93
N LEU A 332 2.08 6.93 -2.67
CA LEU A 332 1.28 8.13 -2.94
C LEU A 332 1.18 8.48 -4.43
N CYS A 333 2.30 8.50 -5.16
CA CYS A 333 2.29 8.85 -6.58
C CYS A 333 1.42 7.90 -7.42
N PRO A 334 1.47 6.56 -7.27
CA PRO A 334 0.57 5.66 -7.96
C PRO A 334 -0.91 5.95 -7.64
N ALA A 335 -1.21 6.25 -6.38
CA ALA A 335 -2.56 6.62 -5.92
C ALA A 335 -3.07 7.94 -6.51
N ILE A 336 -2.20 8.93 -6.68
CA ILE A 336 -2.53 10.21 -7.32
C ILE A 336 -2.76 10.03 -8.82
N ILE A 337 -1.93 9.22 -9.48
CA ILE A 337 -1.98 9.07 -10.94
C ILE A 337 -3.16 8.20 -11.38
N ASN A 338 -3.46 7.12 -10.65
CA ASN A 338 -4.53 6.18 -10.97
C ASN A 338 -5.44 5.94 -9.76
N PRO A 339 -6.17 6.96 -9.26
CA PRO A 339 -6.98 6.86 -8.05
C PRO A 339 -8.08 5.80 -8.13
N GLU A 340 -8.56 5.49 -9.33
CA GLU A 340 -9.55 4.44 -9.61
C GLU A 340 -9.04 3.03 -9.29
N THR A 341 -7.74 2.78 -9.46
CA THR A 341 -7.15 1.44 -9.25
C THR A 341 -7.09 1.05 -7.78
N ILE A 342 -7.05 2.05 -6.90
CA ILE A 342 -7.01 1.89 -5.44
C ILE A 342 -8.42 1.98 -4.82
N GLY A 343 -9.38 2.51 -5.58
CA GLY A 343 -10.75 2.75 -5.12
C GLY A 343 -10.92 4.06 -4.36
N ILE A 344 -10.08 5.06 -4.64
CA ILE A 344 -10.24 6.43 -4.11
C ILE A 344 -11.48 7.08 -4.75
N ILE A 345 -11.70 6.81 -6.04
CA ILE A 345 -12.91 7.19 -6.75
C ILE A 345 -13.57 5.92 -7.31
N SER A 346 -14.91 5.85 -7.28
CA SER A 346 -15.68 4.69 -7.75
C SER A 346 -16.35 4.95 -9.10
N ASP A 347 -17.07 6.06 -9.22
CA ASP A 347 -18.07 6.23 -10.31
C ASP A 347 -17.76 7.40 -11.26
N THR A 348 -16.65 8.11 -11.03
CA THR A 348 -16.29 9.27 -11.86
C THR A 348 -15.26 8.87 -12.93
N PRO A 349 -15.61 8.97 -14.23
CA PRO A 349 -14.66 8.69 -15.29
C PRO A 349 -13.55 9.76 -15.31
N ILE A 350 -12.30 9.32 -15.40
CA ILE A 350 -11.15 10.23 -15.51
C ILE A 350 -10.82 10.46 -16.98
N SER A 351 -10.98 11.70 -17.45
CA SER A 351 -10.60 12.09 -18.80
C SER A 351 -9.09 11.98 -19.03
N HIS A 352 -8.69 11.95 -20.30
CA HIS A 352 -7.27 11.94 -20.67
C HIS A 352 -6.52 13.19 -20.16
N ILE A 353 -7.19 14.36 -20.16
CA ILE A 353 -6.60 15.61 -19.66
C ILE A 353 -6.45 15.56 -18.13
N ALA A 354 -7.46 15.11 -17.41
CA ALA A 354 -7.40 14.95 -15.96
C ALA A 354 -6.27 14.01 -15.54
N ARG A 355 -6.13 12.85 -16.21
CA ARG A 355 -5.04 11.89 -15.91
C ARG A 355 -3.66 12.47 -16.21
N PHE A 356 -3.52 13.22 -17.29
CA PHE A 356 -2.29 13.96 -17.55
C PHE A 356 -2.01 14.95 -16.42
N ASN A 357 -3.00 15.76 -16.00
CA ASN A 357 -2.83 16.74 -14.93
C ASN A 357 -2.48 16.10 -13.59
N LEU A 358 -3.09 14.97 -13.24
CA LEU A 358 -2.74 14.15 -12.06
C LEU A 358 -1.29 13.66 -12.13
N MET A 359 -0.82 13.24 -13.30
CA MET A 359 0.59 12.86 -13.51
C MET A 359 1.54 14.02 -13.25
N GLN A 360 1.21 15.23 -13.72
CA GLN A 360 2.01 16.42 -13.48
C GLN A 360 2.04 16.78 -11.99
N ILE A 361 0.90 16.69 -11.29
CA ILE A 361 0.82 16.93 -9.84
C ILE A 361 1.68 15.91 -9.08
N GLY A 362 1.57 14.62 -9.42
CA GLY A 362 2.40 13.56 -8.82
C GLY A 362 3.90 13.81 -9.00
N GLN A 363 4.33 14.27 -10.19
CA GLN A 363 5.72 14.65 -10.45
C GLN A 363 6.18 15.84 -9.59
N ILE A 364 5.34 16.86 -9.39
CA ILE A 364 5.67 18.00 -8.54
C ILE A 364 5.81 17.52 -7.08
N ILE A 365 4.84 16.77 -6.55
CA ILE A 365 4.88 16.24 -5.18
C ILE A 365 6.12 15.38 -4.95
N GLN A 366 6.42 14.47 -5.88
CA GLN A 366 7.62 13.65 -5.84
C GLN A 366 8.89 14.52 -5.82
N THR A 367 8.95 15.53 -6.69
CA THR A 367 10.11 16.44 -6.76
C THR A 367 10.27 17.26 -5.47
N LEU A 368 9.17 17.77 -4.90
CA LEU A 368 9.18 18.50 -3.62
C LEU A 368 9.64 17.61 -2.47
N ALA A 369 9.24 16.33 -2.45
CA ALA A 369 9.67 15.38 -1.41
C ALA A 369 11.17 15.03 -1.53
N LEU A 370 11.70 15.00 -2.76
CA LEU A 370 13.09 14.67 -3.03
C LEU A 370 14.04 15.89 -3.00
N SER A 371 13.53 17.12 -3.10
CA SER A 371 14.34 18.34 -3.29
C SER A 371 15.31 18.65 -2.16
N ARG A 372 15.10 18.07 -0.98
CA ARG A 372 16.04 18.20 0.16
C ARG A 372 17.30 17.34 0.00
N HIS A 373 17.24 16.31 -0.85
CA HIS A 373 18.35 15.39 -1.09
C HIS A 373 18.93 15.54 -2.51
N GLU A 374 18.14 16.01 -3.47
CA GLU A 374 18.52 16.08 -4.88
C GLU A 374 18.24 17.44 -5.49
N THR A 375 19.08 17.83 -6.46
CA THR A 375 18.86 19.05 -7.24
C THR A 375 17.79 18.79 -8.30
N PRO A 376 16.69 19.56 -8.31
CA PRO A 376 15.60 19.36 -9.24
C PRO A 376 15.93 19.93 -10.63
N GLN A 377 15.30 19.38 -11.66
CA GLN A 377 15.48 19.87 -13.03
C GLN A 377 15.01 21.34 -13.17
N PRO A 378 15.57 22.12 -14.11
CA PRO A 378 15.32 23.57 -14.19
C PRO A 378 13.84 23.95 -14.29
N HIS A 379 13.01 23.17 -14.98
CA HIS A 379 11.59 23.45 -15.13
C HIS A 379 10.77 23.29 -13.84
N PHE A 380 11.28 22.58 -12.83
CA PHE A 380 10.64 22.44 -11.52
C PHE A 380 10.96 23.61 -10.57
N GLN A 381 11.99 24.40 -10.85
CA GLN A 381 12.46 25.48 -9.95
C GLN A 381 11.38 26.52 -9.67
N VAL A 382 10.56 26.85 -10.67
CA VAL A 382 9.43 27.79 -10.51
C VAL A 382 8.47 27.26 -9.45
N PHE A 383 8.09 25.99 -9.51
CA PHE A 383 7.17 25.38 -8.55
C PHE A 383 7.77 25.30 -7.16
N ILE A 384 9.02 24.84 -7.03
CA ILE A 384 9.70 24.75 -5.73
C ILE A 384 9.78 26.10 -5.04
N SER A 385 9.95 27.18 -5.82
CA SER A 385 10.00 28.52 -5.26
C SER A 385 8.70 28.94 -4.56
N HIS A 386 7.54 28.42 -5.00
CA HIS A 386 6.23 28.65 -4.39
C HIS A 386 5.98 27.79 -3.14
N PHE A 387 6.74 26.71 -2.96
CA PHE A 387 6.62 25.79 -1.83
C PHE A 387 7.80 25.90 -0.85
N LYS A 388 8.59 26.99 -0.88
CA LYS A 388 9.78 27.15 -0.03
C LYS A 388 9.51 26.94 1.46
N ASP A 389 8.38 27.42 1.98
CA ASP A 389 8.03 27.27 3.39
C ASP A 389 7.63 25.82 3.73
N VAL A 390 6.94 25.17 2.80
CA VAL A 390 6.60 23.74 2.87
C VAL A 390 7.88 22.89 2.80
N CYS A 391 8.80 23.19 1.89
CA CYS A 391 10.09 22.50 1.78
C CYS A 391 11.02 22.72 2.98
N ARG A 392 10.88 23.84 3.71
CA ARG A 392 11.69 24.19 4.89
C ARG A 392 11.08 23.72 6.21
N GLY A 393 9.76 23.62 6.28
CA GLY A 393 9.03 23.16 7.46
C GLY A 393 8.05 22.05 7.07
N MET A 394 8.22 20.88 7.69
CA MET A 394 7.22 19.79 7.70
C MET A 394 6.87 19.07 6.38
N PHE A 395 7.64 19.17 5.28
CA PHE A 395 7.31 18.31 4.14
C PHE A 395 7.68 16.84 4.36
N PHE A 396 6.75 15.96 3.95
CA PHE A 396 6.75 14.50 3.83
C PHE A 396 7.67 13.70 4.74
N PRO A 397 9.00 13.64 4.53
CA PRO A 397 9.74 12.72 5.36
C PRO A 397 9.89 13.27 6.77
N SER A 398 9.82 14.57 7.04
CA SER A 398 9.88 15.07 8.43
C SER A 398 8.63 14.73 9.23
N CYS A 399 7.43 14.91 8.68
CA CYS A 399 6.18 14.50 9.35
C CYS A 399 6.04 12.99 9.46
N PHE A 400 6.41 12.24 8.42
CA PHE A 400 6.44 10.78 8.50
C PHE A 400 7.53 10.29 9.45
N LEU A 401 8.75 10.86 9.43
CA LEU A 401 9.83 10.53 10.36
C LEU A 401 9.49 10.94 11.81
N GLU A 402 8.79 12.05 12.02
CA GLU A 402 8.29 12.45 13.34
C GLU A 402 7.17 11.51 13.82
N LEU A 403 6.27 11.06 12.94
CA LEU A 403 5.30 9.99 13.26
C LEU A 403 5.97 8.65 13.55
N ILE A 404 7.01 8.30 12.80
CA ILE A 404 7.93 7.17 13.00
C ILE A 404 8.72 7.31 14.30
N GLN A 405 8.90 8.51 14.86
CA GLN A 405 9.59 8.71 16.14
C GLN A 405 8.64 8.82 17.33
N ARG A 406 7.34 9.12 17.10
CA ARG A 406 6.31 9.28 18.15
C ARG A 406 5.59 7.99 18.52
N HIS A 407 5.70 6.95 17.70
CA HIS A 407 5.16 5.60 17.94
C HIS A 407 6.28 4.58 17.83
#